data_AF-A0A939UEC4-F1
#
_entry.id   AF-A0A939UEC4-F1
#
_cell.length_a   1.000
_cell.length_b   1.000
_cell.length_c   1.000
_cell.angle_alpha   90.00
_cell.angle_beta   90.00
_cell.angle_gamma   90.00
#
_symmetry.space_group_name_H-M   'P 1'
#
loop_
_entity.id
_entity.type
_entity.pdbx_description
1 polymer ?
#
loop_
_entity_poly.entity_id
_entity_poly.type
_entity_poly.pdbx_seq_one_letter_code
_entity_poly.pdbx_strand_id
1 'polypeptide(L)'
;MLYGYLVGFGYMIVLLAVSELLTRFTRIPKEIIRKILHLLIGFEYLVLYHFFGASWQIVVIPATFVVLNTLSYRLRFLKSIVRDQGEHAGIIYYAVSITALSVVCACIPEFLYPFGVGVFCLSFGDCAAALAGKYLRPRIRLLGNKTLWGFVFCFVFSFLSQLLLAWITQHPLALGNMLLIALICAGCE
;
A
#
# COMPACT_ATOMS: atom_id res chain seq x y z
N MET A 1 21.59 -3.65 -10.43
CA MET A 1 21.38 -2.97 -9.12
C MET A 1 21.05 -1.48 -9.28
N LEU A 2 21.90 -0.64 -9.88
CA LEU A 2 21.58 0.79 -10.09
C LEU A 2 20.26 1.01 -10.85
N TYR A 3 20.02 0.21 -11.89
CA TYR A 3 18.77 0.26 -12.66
C TYR A 3 17.52 0.03 -11.80
N GLY A 4 17.57 -0.85 -10.79
CA GLY A 4 16.46 -1.09 -9.87
C GLY A 4 16.11 0.16 -9.06
N TYR A 5 17.11 0.92 -8.62
CA TYR A 5 16.89 2.19 -7.92
C TYR A 5 16.30 3.25 -8.84
N LEU A 6 16.78 3.34 -10.08
CA LEU A 6 16.23 4.26 -11.07
C LEU A 6 14.75 3.97 -11.34
N VAL A 7 14.39 2.69 -11.48
CA VAL A 7 13.01 2.27 -11.69
C VAL A 7 12.15 2.57 -10.46
N GLY A 8 12.57 2.19 -9.25
CA GLY A 8 11.76 2.38 -8.04
C GLY A 8 11.60 3.85 -7.63
N PHE A 9 12.70 4.62 -7.60
CA PHE A 9 12.60 6.06 -7.35
C PHE A 9 11.83 6.78 -8.46
N GLY A 10 12.05 6.40 -9.73
CA GLY A 10 11.30 6.93 -10.87
C GLY A 10 9.81 6.65 -10.75
N TYR A 11 9.42 5.42 -10.41
CA TYR A 11 8.05 5.02 -10.17
C TYR A 11 7.39 5.90 -9.11
N MET A 12 8.04 6.07 -7.96
CA MET A 12 7.48 6.90 -6.90
C MET A 12 7.38 8.38 -7.25
N ILE A 13 8.38 8.94 -7.95
CA ILE A 13 8.31 10.32 -8.43
C ILE A 13 7.11 10.50 -9.37
N VAL A 14 6.89 9.54 -10.28
CA VAL A 14 5.71 9.54 -11.16
C VAL A 14 4.42 9.48 -10.36
N LEU A 15 4.32 8.61 -9.35
CA LEU A 15 3.13 8.53 -8.50
C LEU A 15 2.86 9.84 -7.75
N LEU A 16 3.89 10.49 -7.21
CA LEU A 16 3.77 11.79 -6.55
C LEU A 16 3.33 12.88 -7.54
N ALA A 17 3.90 12.91 -8.74
CA ALA A 17 3.52 13.86 -9.78
C ALA A 17 2.07 13.65 -10.23
N VAL A 18 1.65 12.41 -10.46
CA VAL A 18 0.28 12.05 -10.83
C VAL A 18 -0.69 12.40 -9.69
N SER A 19 -0.33 12.16 -8.44
CA SER A 19 -1.12 12.57 -7.27
C SER A 19 -1.41 14.07 -7.30
N GLU A 20 -0.37 14.88 -7.49
CA GLU A 20 -0.48 16.33 -7.50
C GLU A 20 -1.30 16.82 -8.70
N LEU A 21 -1.05 16.24 -9.88
CA LEU A 21 -1.78 16.56 -11.11
C LEU A 21 -3.27 16.25 -10.96
N LEU A 22 -3.62 15.05 -10.51
CA LEU A 22 -5.00 14.66 -10.27
C LEU A 22 -5.68 15.59 -9.26
N THR A 23 -4.97 15.94 -8.19
CA THR A 23 -5.51 16.82 -7.14
C THR A 23 -5.74 18.25 -7.64
N ARG A 24 -4.89 18.75 -8.56
CA ARG A 24 -5.00 20.12 -9.10
C ARG A 24 -5.98 20.25 -10.25
N PHE A 25 -6.01 19.26 -11.15
CA PHE A 25 -6.68 19.40 -12.45
C PHE A 25 -7.99 18.62 -12.56
N THR A 26 -8.32 17.77 -11.60
CA THR A 26 -9.58 17.01 -11.61
C THR A 26 -10.48 17.39 -10.44
N ARG A 27 -11.78 17.11 -10.58
CA ARG A 27 -12.76 17.23 -9.48
C ARG A 27 -12.89 15.95 -8.65
N ILE A 28 -11.96 15.00 -8.79
CA ILE A 28 -12.01 13.74 -8.07
C ILE A 28 -11.79 14.02 -6.58
N PRO A 29 -12.63 13.49 -5.68
CA PRO A 29 -12.42 13.61 -4.24
C PRO A 29 -11.00 13.20 -3.82
N LYS A 30 -10.34 14.04 -3.01
CA LYS A 30 -8.96 13.79 -2.53
C LYS A 30 -8.79 12.42 -1.87
N GLU A 31 -9.83 11.95 -1.19
CA GLU A 31 -9.87 10.63 -0.56
C GLU A 31 -9.76 9.48 -1.57
N ILE A 32 -10.44 9.58 -2.73
CA ILE A 32 -10.36 8.59 -3.81
C ILE A 32 -8.94 8.59 -4.38
N ILE A 33 -8.39 9.78 -4.69
CA ILE A 33 -7.01 9.92 -5.20
C ILE A 33 -6.03 9.26 -4.22
N ARG A 34 -6.18 9.51 -2.92
CA ARG A 34 -5.32 8.91 -1.88
C ARG A 34 -5.41 7.38 -1.87
N LYS A 35 -6.62 6.81 -1.94
CA LYS A 35 -6.82 5.35 -1.93
C LYS A 35 -6.25 4.69 -3.18
N ILE A 36 -6.40 5.32 -4.35
CA ILE A 36 -5.76 4.87 -5.59
C ILE A 36 -4.23 4.90 -5.46
N LEU A 37 -3.66 5.99 -4.93
CA LEU A 37 -2.21 6.08 -4.72
C LEU A 37 -1.70 5.05 -3.72
N HIS A 38 -2.43 4.79 -2.63
CA HIS A 38 -2.08 3.73 -1.69
C HIS A 38 -2.03 2.36 -2.37
N LEU A 39 -3.01 2.07 -3.21
CA LEU A 39 -3.02 0.86 -4.05
C LEU A 39 -1.81 0.79 -4.99
N LEU A 40 -1.49 1.88 -5.68
CA LEU A 40 -0.35 1.94 -6.61
C LEU A 40 0.99 1.84 -5.88
N ILE A 41 1.17 2.50 -4.75
CA ILE A 41 2.39 2.39 -3.93
C ILE A 41 2.64 0.92 -3.53
N GLY A 42 1.59 0.12 -3.31
CA GLY A 42 1.72 -1.32 -3.05
C GLY A 42 2.44 -2.09 -4.17
N PHE A 43 2.32 -1.66 -5.43
CA PHE A 43 3.02 -2.29 -6.56
C PHE A 43 4.53 -2.04 -6.56
N GLU A 44 5.03 -1.08 -5.78
CA GLU A 44 6.48 -0.89 -5.61
C GLU A 44 7.15 -2.16 -5.07
N TYR A 45 6.43 -2.96 -4.27
CA TYR A 45 6.92 -4.25 -3.82
C TYR A 45 7.42 -5.11 -5.00
N LEU A 46 6.78 -5.08 -6.17
CA LEU A 46 7.23 -5.86 -7.33
C LEU A 46 8.58 -5.37 -7.86
N VAL A 47 8.83 -4.06 -7.82
CA VAL A 47 10.14 -3.49 -8.15
C VAL A 47 11.18 -4.00 -7.15
N LEU A 48 10.86 -3.95 -5.86
CA LEU A 48 11.76 -4.43 -4.81
C LEU A 48 12.06 -5.93 -4.98
N TYR A 49 11.02 -6.73 -5.17
CA TYR A 49 11.10 -8.17 -5.37
C TYR A 49 11.95 -8.54 -6.58
N HIS A 50 11.70 -7.91 -7.73
CA HIS A 50 12.37 -8.26 -8.98
C HIS A 50 13.84 -7.82 -9.03
N PHE A 51 14.16 -6.62 -8.53
CA PHE A 51 15.50 -6.05 -8.68
C PHE A 51 16.45 -6.32 -7.51
N PHE A 52 15.91 -6.56 -6.31
CA PHE A 52 16.71 -6.63 -5.09
C PHE A 52 16.53 -7.93 -4.31
N GLY A 53 15.41 -8.64 -4.44
CA GLY A 53 15.14 -9.86 -3.67
C GLY A 53 15.23 -9.60 -2.16
N ALA A 54 15.74 -10.58 -1.39
CA ALA A 54 15.90 -10.47 0.06
C ALA A 54 17.23 -9.83 0.49
N SER A 55 17.64 -8.75 -0.18
CA SER A 55 18.90 -8.06 0.10
C SER A 55 18.66 -6.74 0.84
N TRP A 56 19.66 -6.22 1.57
CA TRP A 56 19.58 -4.94 2.28
C TRP A 56 19.18 -3.75 1.40
N GLN A 57 19.33 -3.88 0.09
CA GLN A 57 18.96 -2.92 -0.92
C GLN A 57 17.46 -2.57 -0.90
N ILE A 58 16.58 -3.51 -0.50
CA ILE A 58 15.12 -3.27 -0.40
C ILE A 58 14.76 -2.22 0.63
N VAL A 59 15.64 -1.94 1.60
CA VAL A 59 15.40 -0.98 2.69
C VAL A 59 15.57 0.46 2.20
N VAL A 60 16.43 0.69 1.20
CA VAL A 60 16.87 2.03 0.80
C VAL A 60 15.70 2.88 0.29
N ILE A 61 14.83 2.31 -0.56
CA ILE A 61 13.70 3.07 -1.12
C ILE A 61 12.68 3.41 -0.02
N PRO A 62 12.11 2.46 0.75
CA PRO A 62 11.20 2.76 1.85
C PRO A 62 11.79 3.73 2.89
N ALA A 63 13.05 3.54 3.29
CA ALA A 63 13.70 4.41 4.27
C ALA A 63 13.86 5.85 3.76
N THR A 64 14.19 6.01 2.47
CA THR A 64 14.22 7.33 1.84
C THR A 64 12.83 7.97 1.87
N PHE A 65 11.77 7.21 1.62
CA PHE A 65 10.40 7.70 1.74
C PHE A 65 10.01 8.11 3.17
N VAL A 66 10.50 7.42 4.20
CA VAL A 66 10.30 7.86 5.60
C VAL A 66 10.93 9.24 5.81
N VAL A 67 12.18 9.41 5.38
CA VAL A 67 12.91 10.68 5.51
C VAL A 67 12.21 11.80 4.75
N LEU A 68 11.86 11.58 3.47
CA LEU A 68 11.19 12.57 2.63
C LEU A 68 9.82 12.97 3.19
N ASN A 69 8.99 12.00 3.62
CA ASN A 69 7.68 12.30 4.18
C ASN A 69 7.79 13.04 5.53
N THR A 70 8.75 12.66 6.37
CA THR A 70 9.00 13.33 7.65
C THR A 70 9.51 14.76 7.44
N LEU A 71 10.41 14.95 6.47
CA LEU A 71 10.95 16.26 6.14
C LEU A 71 9.88 17.17 5.53
N SER A 72 9.04 16.63 4.64
CA SER A 72 7.87 17.33 4.09
C SER A 72 6.93 17.81 5.19
N TYR A 73 6.65 16.95 6.17
CA TYR A 73 5.83 17.29 7.34
C TYR A 73 6.44 18.42 8.19
N ARG A 74 7.76 18.33 8.49
CA ARG A 74 8.43 19.32 9.35
C ARG A 74 8.68 20.67 8.66
N LEU A 75 9.09 20.66 7.40
CA LEU A 75 9.59 21.87 6.74
C LEU A 75 8.48 22.71 6.08
N ARG A 76 7.25 22.19 5.91
CA ARG A 76 6.15 22.87 5.20
C ARG A 76 6.54 23.46 3.82
N PHE A 77 7.62 22.97 3.19
CA PHE A 77 8.16 23.53 1.93
C PHE A 77 7.15 23.50 0.78
N LEU A 78 6.12 22.65 0.89
CA LEU A 78 4.99 22.60 0.00
C LEU A 78 3.74 23.12 0.73
N LYS A 79 3.64 24.45 0.92
CA LYS A 79 2.41 25.09 1.43
C LYS A 79 1.15 24.73 0.60
N SER A 80 1.32 24.28 -0.65
CA SER A 80 0.25 23.76 -1.52
C SER A 80 -0.19 22.32 -1.19
N ILE A 81 0.59 21.58 -0.38
CA ILE A 81 0.36 20.18 0.04
C ILE A 81 0.13 20.13 1.56
N VAL A 82 -0.51 21.16 2.12
CA VAL A 82 -1.04 21.07 3.49
C VAL A 82 -2.32 20.24 3.42
N ARG A 83 -2.18 18.91 3.42
CA ARG A 83 -3.23 17.97 3.84
C ARG A 83 -3.45 18.13 5.35
N ASP A 84 -4.67 17.89 5.81
CA ASP A 84 -5.02 17.97 7.24
C ASP A 84 -4.02 17.17 8.08
N GLN A 85 -3.71 17.65 9.29
CA GLN A 85 -2.61 17.12 10.11
C GLN A 85 -2.73 15.61 10.39
N GLY A 86 -3.95 15.06 10.43
CA GLY A 86 -4.19 13.63 10.60
C GLY A 86 -3.86 12.78 9.37
N GLU A 87 -3.93 13.34 8.16
CA GLU A 87 -3.68 12.59 6.92
C GLU A 87 -2.18 12.37 6.65
N HIS A 88 -1.32 13.28 7.11
CA HIS A 88 0.13 13.17 6.97
C HIS A 88 0.74 12.08 7.84
N ALA A 89 0.19 11.87 9.03
CA ALA A 89 0.67 10.83 9.94
C ALA A 89 0.54 9.43 9.34
N GLY A 90 -0.59 9.14 8.65
CA GLY A 90 -0.82 7.84 8.02
C GLY A 90 0.20 7.49 6.93
N ILE A 91 0.65 8.47 6.13
CA ILE A 91 1.65 8.26 5.08
C ILE A 91 3.02 7.95 5.69
N ILE A 92 3.39 8.65 6.76
CA ILE A 92 4.64 8.41 7.49
C ILE A 92 4.60 7.02 8.14
N TYR A 93 3.52 6.67 8.85
CA TYR A 93 3.39 5.36 9.48
C TYR A 93 3.41 4.22 8.46
N TYR A 94 2.77 4.40 7.30
CA TYR A 94 2.88 3.42 6.22
C TYR A 94 4.34 3.24 5.77
N ALA A 95 5.05 4.33 5.45
CA ALA A 95 6.45 4.26 5.03
C ALA A 95 7.34 3.61 6.11
N VAL A 96 7.09 3.90 7.39
CA VAL A 96 7.81 3.29 8.52
C VAL A 96 7.53 1.79 8.59
N SER A 97 6.27 1.36 8.48
CA SER A 97 5.90 -0.06 8.49
C SER A 97 6.52 -0.83 7.34
N ILE A 98 6.50 -0.27 6.12
CA ILE A 98 7.15 -0.90 4.95
C ILE A 98 8.67 -0.97 5.14
N THR A 99 9.29 0.08 5.71
CA THR A 99 10.73 0.07 6.04
C THR A 99 11.04 -1.03 7.07
N ALA A 100 10.26 -1.13 8.14
CA ALA A 100 10.45 -2.17 9.15
C ALA A 100 10.32 -3.58 8.56
N LEU A 101 9.28 -3.84 7.75
CA LEU A 101 9.11 -5.12 7.06
C LEU A 101 10.26 -5.42 6.09
N SER A 102 10.76 -4.39 5.38
CA SER A 102 11.91 -4.54 4.48
C SER A 102 13.19 -4.91 5.22
N VAL A 103 13.41 -4.38 6.44
CA VAL A 103 14.54 -4.76 7.31
C VAL A 103 14.38 -6.21 7.77
N VAL A 104 13.18 -6.61 8.19
CA VAL A 104 12.90 -8.00 8.57
C VAL A 104 13.19 -8.95 7.40
N CYS A 105 12.78 -8.61 6.17
CA CYS A 105 13.06 -9.41 4.98
C CYS A 105 14.56 -9.48 4.63
N ALA A 106 15.31 -8.40 4.85
CA ALA A 106 16.75 -8.39 4.64
C ALA A 106 17.49 -9.29 5.65
N CYS A 107 16.95 -9.43 6.87
CA CYS A 107 17.47 -10.34 7.89
C CYS A 107 17.00 -11.79 7.70
N ILE A 108 15.77 -12.00 7.24
CA ILE A 108 15.12 -13.31 7.12
C ILE A 108 14.53 -13.44 5.70
N PRO A 109 15.29 -13.97 4.73
CA PRO A 109 14.89 -14.01 3.32
C PRO A 109 13.56 -14.70 3.03
N GLU A 110 13.17 -15.66 3.86
CA GLU A 110 11.92 -16.41 3.77
C GLU A 110 10.68 -15.49 3.92
N PHE A 111 10.83 -14.32 4.56
CA PHE A 111 9.76 -13.36 4.72
C PHE A 111 9.52 -12.48 3.50
N LEU A 112 10.37 -12.53 2.46
CA LEU A 112 10.21 -11.68 1.28
C LEU A 112 8.83 -11.84 0.63
N TYR A 113 8.40 -13.09 0.40
CA TYR A 113 7.10 -13.35 -0.22
C TYR A 113 5.91 -13.03 0.71
N PRO A 114 5.90 -13.44 2.00
CA PRO A 114 4.92 -12.97 2.99
C PRO A 114 4.81 -11.45 3.12
N PHE A 115 5.94 -10.73 2.98
CA PHE A 115 5.94 -9.27 2.93
C PHE A 115 5.13 -8.74 1.74
N GLY A 116 5.33 -9.31 0.56
CA GLY A 116 4.52 -9.00 -0.62
C GLY A 116 3.03 -9.26 -0.40
N VAL A 117 2.68 -10.41 0.18
CA VAL A 117 1.29 -10.76 0.52
C VAL A 117 0.68 -9.71 1.45
N GLY A 118 1.39 -9.32 2.51
CA GLY A 118 0.95 -8.29 3.44
C GLY A 118 0.73 -6.93 2.76
N VAL A 119 1.67 -6.51 1.90
CA VAL A 119 1.58 -5.25 1.15
C VAL A 119 0.40 -5.25 0.18
N PHE A 120 0.21 -6.33 -0.57
CA PHE A 120 -0.88 -6.45 -1.54
C PHE A 120 -2.24 -6.50 -0.84
N CYS A 121 -2.40 -7.33 0.20
CA CYS A 121 -3.63 -7.38 0.98
C CYS A 121 -3.97 -6.02 1.60
N LEU A 122 -2.98 -5.34 2.21
CA LEU A 122 -3.17 -4.01 2.77
C LEU A 122 -3.62 -3.02 1.69
N SER A 123 -2.90 -2.96 0.56
CA SER A 123 -3.11 -1.92 -0.45
C SER A 123 -4.42 -2.12 -1.23
N PHE A 124 -4.77 -3.36 -1.57
CA PHE A 124 -6.01 -3.69 -2.29
C PHE A 124 -7.22 -3.75 -1.36
N GLY A 125 -7.09 -4.43 -0.22
CA GLY A 125 -8.15 -4.60 0.77
C GLY A 125 -8.60 -3.26 1.34
N ASP A 126 -7.68 -2.43 1.84
CA ASP A 126 -7.99 -1.11 2.41
C ASP A 126 -8.58 -0.13 1.38
N CYS A 127 -8.11 -0.21 0.14
CA CYS A 127 -8.65 0.60 -0.96
C CYS A 127 -10.10 0.20 -1.27
N ALA A 128 -10.35 -1.10 -1.47
CA ALA A 128 -11.66 -1.61 -1.82
C ALA A 128 -12.68 -1.42 -0.68
N ALA A 129 -12.28 -1.71 0.56
CA ALA A 129 -13.13 -1.60 1.73
C ALA A 129 -13.60 -0.17 1.97
N ALA A 130 -12.68 0.80 1.88
CA ALA A 130 -13.01 2.21 2.10
C ALA A 130 -13.96 2.76 1.02
N LEU A 131 -13.74 2.42 -0.24
CA LEU A 131 -14.62 2.85 -1.34
C LEU A 131 -15.99 2.17 -1.24
N ALA A 132 -16.02 0.86 -1.07
CA ALA A 132 -17.26 0.09 -0.96
C ALA A 132 -18.11 0.54 0.24
N GLY A 133 -17.50 0.62 1.43
CA GLY A 133 -18.19 1.02 2.65
C GLY A 133 -18.76 2.44 2.61
N LYS A 134 -18.11 3.34 1.85
CA LYS A 134 -18.57 4.71 1.69
C LYS A 134 -19.70 4.84 0.67
N TYR A 135 -19.52 4.26 -0.51
CA TYR A 135 -20.36 4.53 -1.68
C TYR A 135 -21.51 3.53 -1.86
N LEU A 136 -21.34 2.26 -1.47
CA LEU A 136 -22.41 1.27 -1.63
C LEU A 136 -23.56 1.47 -0.63
N ARG A 137 -24.74 1.03 -1.05
CA ARG A 137 -25.99 1.09 -0.29
C ARG A 137 -26.71 -0.26 -0.36
N PRO A 138 -27.42 -0.68 0.70
CA PRO A 138 -27.60 0.00 1.99
C PRO A 138 -26.32 -0.03 2.85
N ARG A 139 -26.15 0.94 3.76
CA ARG A 139 -25.04 0.96 4.73
C ARG A 139 -25.39 0.09 5.93
N ILE A 140 -25.04 -1.19 5.85
CA ILE A 140 -25.16 -2.12 6.97
C ILE A 140 -23.90 -1.99 7.83
N ARG A 141 -24.06 -1.54 9.08
CA ARG A 141 -22.95 -1.45 10.04
C ARG A 141 -22.71 -2.82 10.67
N LEU A 142 -21.43 -3.16 10.82
CA LEU A 142 -20.99 -4.29 11.61
C LEU A 142 -20.63 -3.77 13.01
N LEU A 143 -19.38 -3.91 13.44
CA LEU A 143 -18.88 -3.37 14.69
C LEU A 143 -18.22 -1.99 14.49
N GLY A 144 -18.54 -1.03 15.35
CA GLY A 144 -17.98 0.31 15.29
C GLY A 144 -18.29 1.05 13.98
N ASN A 145 -17.25 1.53 13.30
CA ASN A 145 -17.37 2.23 12.02
C ASN A 145 -17.27 1.31 10.80
N LYS A 146 -17.11 -0.02 10.99
CA LYS A 146 -16.98 -0.99 9.91
C LYS A 146 -18.33 -1.25 9.25
N THR A 147 -18.31 -1.50 7.94
CA THR A 147 -19.52 -1.79 7.15
C THR A 147 -19.44 -3.17 6.54
N LEU A 148 -20.59 -3.80 6.29
CA LEU A 148 -20.65 -5.10 5.62
C LEU A 148 -19.97 -5.05 4.25
N TRP A 149 -20.23 -4.00 3.47
CA TRP A 149 -19.59 -3.80 2.17
C TRP A 149 -18.07 -3.60 2.30
N GLY A 150 -17.61 -2.90 3.33
CA GLY A 150 -16.19 -2.76 3.64
C GLY A 150 -15.53 -4.12 3.85
N PHE A 151 -16.09 -4.91 4.77
CA PHE A 151 -15.59 -6.25 5.10
C PHE A 151 -15.57 -7.19 3.89
N VAL A 152 -16.69 -7.27 3.15
CA VAL A 152 -16.81 -8.15 1.97
C VAL A 152 -15.81 -7.75 0.88
N PHE A 153 -15.67 -6.46 0.59
CA PHE A 153 -14.72 -6.00 -0.41
C PHE A 153 -13.27 -6.14 0.07
N CYS A 154 -12.98 -5.93 1.35
CA CYS A 154 -11.66 -6.21 1.93
C CYS A 154 -11.28 -7.67 1.71
N PHE A 155 -12.20 -8.59 2.03
CA PHE A 155 -12.00 -10.02 1.84
C PHE A 155 -11.74 -10.37 0.36
N VAL A 156 -12.63 -9.96 -0.53
CA VAL A 156 -12.54 -10.28 -1.96
C VAL A 156 -11.27 -9.70 -2.56
N PHE A 157 -10.95 -8.43 -2.33
CA PHE A 157 -9.78 -7.79 -2.92
C PHE A 157 -8.46 -8.24 -2.28
N SER A 158 -8.45 -8.60 -0.99
CA SER A 158 -7.29 -9.26 -0.38
C SER A 158 -7.03 -10.62 -1.02
N PHE A 159 -8.08 -11.42 -1.26
CA PHE A 159 -7.95 -12.70 -1.96
C PHE A 159 -7.47 -12.53 -3.42
N LEU A 160 -8.09 -11.62 -4.17
CA LEU A 160 -7.69 -11.34 -5.56
C LEU A 160 -6.26 -10.80 -5.67
N SER A 161 -5.83 -9.96 -4.72
CA SER A 161 -4.47 -9.42 -4.71
C SER A 161 -3.42 -10.51 -4.47
N GLN A 162 -3.74 -11.52 -3.66
CA GLN A 162 -2.87 -12.69 -3.44
C GLN A 162 -2.78 -13.57 -4.69
N LEU A 163 -3.90 -13.78 -5.40
CA LEU A 163 -3.90 -14.48 -6.69
C LEU A 163 -3.04 -13.74 -7.72
N LEU A 164 -3.21 -12.42 -7.80
CA LEU A 164 -2.41 -11.57 -8.68
C LEU A 164 -0.92 -11.67 -8.34
N LEU A 165 -0.57 -11.55 -7.06
CA LEU A 165 0.81 -11.64 -6.61
C LEU A 165 1.41 -13.02 -6.92
N ALA A 166 0.71 -14.10 -6.57
CA ALA A 166 1.12 -15.47 -6.85
C ALA A 166 1.32 -15.71 -8.35
N TRP A 167 0.45 -15.15 -9.20
CA TRP A 167 0.59 -15.20 -10.65
C TRP A 167 1.82 -14.43 -11.15
N ILE A 168 2.08 -13.22 -10.63
CA ILE A 168 3.24 -12.42 -11.04
C ILE A 168 4.56 -13.07 -10.61
N THR A 169 4.64 -13.56 -9.36
CA THR A 169 5.88 -14.10 -8.79
C THR A 169 6.04 -15.60 -9.03
N GLN A 170 5.07 -16.25 -9.70
CA GLN A 170 5.04 -17.70 -9.93
C GLN A 170 5.18 -18.54 -8.64
N HIS A 171 4.67 -18.01 -7.52
CA HIS A 171 4.82 -18.64 -6.22
C HIS A 171 3.56 -19.44 -5.86
N PRO A 172 3.67 -20.76 -5.60
CA PRO A 172 2.51 -21.55 -5.23
C PRO A 172 2.08 -21.20 -3.80
N LEU A 173 0.81 -20.84 -3.64
CA LEU A 173 0.14 -20.67 -2.36
C LEU A 173 -1.09 -21.55 -2.38
N ALA A 174 -1.29 -22.32 -1.31
CA ALA A 174 -2.50 -23.12 -1.16
C ALA A 174 -3.72 -22.19 -1.08
N LEU A 175 -4.78 -22.53 -1.83
CA LEU A 175 -6.00 -21.71 -1.89
C LEU A 175 -6.65 -21.55 -0.50
N GLY A 176 -6.55 -22.56 0.37
CA GLY A 176 -6.97 -22.48 1.76
C GLY A 176 -6.22 -21.42 2.57
N ASN A 177 -4.90 -21.29 2.37
CA ASN A 177 -4.11 -20.26 3.05
C ASN A 177 -4.47 -18.86 2.55
N MET A 178 -4.71 -18.70 1.25
CA MET A 178 -5.14 -17.41 0.69
C MET A 178 -6.48 -16.96 1.27
N LEU A 179 -7.44 -17.88 1.37
CA LEU A 179 -8.75 -17.62 1.98
C LEU A 179 -8.63 -17.27 3.46
N LEU A 180 -7.80 -18.00 4.21
CA LEU A 180 -7.56 -17.72 5.62
C LEU A 180 -6.94 -16.33 5.82
N ILE A 181 -5.89 -16.00 5.05
CA ILE A 181 -5.24 -14.68 5.11
C ILE A 181 -6.22 -13.58 4.74
N ALA A 182 -7.01 -13.75 3.66
CA ALA A 182 -8.02 -12.78 3.26
C ALA A 182 -9.08 -12.55 4.34
N LEU A 183 -9.49 -13.61 5.05
CA LEU A 183 -10.42 -13.53 6.16
C LEU A 183 -9.82 -12.76 7.35
N ILE A 184 -8.56 -13.03 7.69
CA ILE A 184 -7.84 -12.30 8.75
C ILE A 184 -7.73 -10.82 8.38
N CYS A 185 -7.33 -10.50 7.14
CA CYS A 185 -7.25 -9.12 6.65
C CYS A 185 -8.60 -8.40 6.75
N ALA A 186 -9.68 -9.04 6.34
CA ALA A 186 -11.02 -8.48 6.45
C ALA A 186 -11.48 -8.28 7.90
N GLY A 187 -11.07 -9.16 8.82
CA GLY A 187 -11.34 -8.97 10.26
C GLY A 187 -10.57 -7.80 10.86
N CYS A 188 -9.35 -7.55 10.39
CA CYS A 188 -8.49 -6.47 10.85
C CYS A 188 -8.89 -5.08 10.31
N GLU A 189 -9.41 -4.97 9.08
CA GLU A 189 -9.96 -3.73 8.49
C GLU A 189 -11.12 -3.18 9.29
#